data_AF-A0A239BZ99-F1
#
_entry.id   AF-A0A239BZ99-F1
#
_cell.length_a   1.000
_cell.length_b   1.000
_cell.length_c   1.000
_cell.angle_alpha   90.00
_cell.angle_beta   90.00
_cell.angle_gamma   90.00
#
_symmetry.space_group_name_H-M   'P 1'
#
loop_
_entity.id
_entity.type
_entity.pdbx_description
1 polymer ?
#
loop_
_entity_poly.entity_id
_entity_poly.type
_entity_poly.pdbx_seq_one_letter_code
_entity_poly.pdbx_strand_id
1 'polypeptide(L)'
;MAHKKDIQKLIIQHKKSTLKNHWNDMFFYNTTKYSGEVKPNALLIWRSAHSLRGAYPIFHLTFDQHGELNGIKTEKNPYDKFLNKLAIGFFTLLTLALLFTTEMKTAILYIIAMSVVGILLHLLVSKMKKYETKILTDELKEAIENIAPENNPELKNNAKTALKKEKTKEWTFTKVVTRLLLYPFCILIIWVSITGFLSEGKIILAIFGITAALAYPIADILLAFGKNKNYH
;
A
#
# COMPACT_ATOMS: atom_id res chain seq x y z
N MET A 1 -15.07 11.28 26.55
CA MET A 1 -14.68 10.91 25.17
C MET A 1 -14.00 12.11 24.49
N ALA A 2 -13.45 11.98 23.28
CA ALA A 2 -12.80 13.11 22.60
C ALA A 2 -13.82 14.03 21.91
N HIS A 3 -13.80 15.32 22.22
CA HIS A 3 -14.69 16.31 21.62
C HIS A 3 -14.18 16.85 20.29
N LYS A 4 -15.12 17.22 19.39
CA LYS A 4 -14.83 17.78 18.07
C LYS A 4 -13.85 18.95 18.11
N LYS A 5 -14.03 19.88 19.05
CA LYS A 5 -13.17 21.09 19.16
C LYS A 5 -11.72 20.73 19.46
N ASP A 6 -11.48 19.67 20.21
CA ASP A 6 -10.12 19.25 20.56
C ASP A 6 -9.47 18.47 19.43
N ILE A 7 -10.21 17.59 18.77
CA ILE A 7 -9.73 16.88 17.58
C ILE A 7 -9.44 17.85 16.44
N GLN A 8 -10.22 18.92 16.30
CA GLN A 8 -9.99 19.97 15.31
C GLN A 8 -8.60 20.62 15.46
N LYS A 9 -8.03 20.67 16.67
CA LYS A 9 -6.68 21.22 16.92
C LYS A 9 -5.57 20.36 16.28
N LEU A 10 -5.82 19.09 15.95
CA LEU A 10 -4.87 18.27 15.19
C LEU A 10 -4.67 18.80 13.77
N ILE A 11 -5.67 19.46 13.20
CA ILE A 11 -5.63 19.98 11.83
C ILE A 11 -4.79 21.25 11.81
N ILE A 12 -3.57 21.14 11.29
CA ILE A 12 -2.68 22.29 11.11
C ILE A 12 -2.90 22.93 9.73
N GLN A 13 -3.25 22.12 8.74
CA GLN A 13 -3.48 22.58 7.36
C GLN A 13 -4.97 22.51 7.02
N HIS A 14 -5.65 23.65 7.10
CA HIS A 14 -7.06 23.75 6.71
C HIS A 14 -7.19 23.72 5.18
N LYS A 15 -7.63 22.59 4.64
CA LYS A 15 -7.78 22.35 3.20
C LYS A 15 -9.12 21.67 2.94
N LYS A 16 -9.77 21.99 1.81
CA LYS A 16 -10.95 21.24 1.35
C LYS A 16 -10.54 19.91 0.71
N SER A 17 -11.32 18.86 0.92
CA SER A 17 -11.13 17.56 0.27
C SER A 17 -11.52 17.63 -1.21
N THR A 18 -10.56 18.04 -2.06
CA THR A 18 -10.77 18.23 -3.50
C THR A 18 -9.65 17.58 -4.28
N LEU A 19 -9.92 17.17 -5.54
CA LEU A 19 -8.91 16.55 -6.41
C LEU A 19 -7.64 17.40 -6.51
N LYS A 20 -7.77 18.72 -6.70
CA LYS A 20 -6.64 19.65 -6.80
C LYS A 20 -5.75 19.63 -5.55
N ASN A 21 -6.36 19.64 -4.36
CA ASN A 21 -5.60 19.63 -3.11
C ASN A 21 -4.87 18.30 -2.89
N HIS A 22 -5.54 17.18 -3.17
CA HIS A 22 -4.91 15.85 -3.05
C HIS A 22 -3.84 15.60 -4.12
N TRP A 23 -4.02 16.16 -5.31
CA TRP A 23 -3.00 16.18 -6.36
C TRP A 23 -1.76 16.95 -5.90
N ASN A 24 -1.94 18.15 -5.33
CA ASN A 24 -0.81 18.92 -4.79
C ASN A 24 -0.13 18.21 -3.62
N ASP A 25 -0.89 17.59 -2.72
CA ASP A 25 -0.36 16.83 -1.58
C ASP A 25 0.42 15.57 -2.02
N MET A 26 0.22 15.08 -3.26
CA MET A 26 1.03 13.99 -3.82
C MET A 26 2.45 14.45 -4.17
N PHE A 27 2.60 15.68 -4.69
CA PHE A 27 3.90 16.27 -5.01
C PHE A 27 4.57 16.90 -3.78
N PHE A 28 3.80 17.59 -2.95
CA PHE A 28 4.26 18.29 -1.75
C PHE A 28 3.75 17.59 -0.49
N TYR A 29 4.16 16.33 -0.35
CA TYR A 29 3.68 15.46 0.74
C TYR A 29 4.12 15.97 2.11
N ASN A 30 3.22 15.89 3.07
CA ASN A 30 3.42 16.21 4.46
C ASN A 30 3.11 14.99 5.35
N THR A 31 4.15 14.41 5.95
CA THR A 31 4.07 13.24 6.83
C THR A 31 3.95 13.60 8.30
N THR A 32 4.07 14.88 8.66
CA THR A 32 4.13 15.32 10.06
C THR A 32 2.87 16.03 10.52
N LYS A 33 2.26 16.84 9.64
CA LYS A 33 1.09 17.65 9.98
C LYS A 33 -0.18 17.06 9.36
N TYR A 34 -1.27 17.05 10.12
CA TYR A 34 -2.57 16.71 9.58
C TYR A 34 -3.15 17.86 8.76
N SER A 35 -3.65 17.51 7.59
CA SER A 35 -4.54 18.34 6.77
C SER A 35 -5.98 17.96 7.05
N GLY A 36 -6.90 18.90 6.91
CA GLY A 36 -8.30 18.58 7.15
C GLY A 36 -9.31 19.65 6.75
N GLU A 37 -10.54 19.19 6.58
CA GLU A 37 -11.72 19.99 6.29
C GLU A 37 -12.69 19.88 7.47
N VAL A 38 -13.13 21.04 7.97
CA VAL A 38 -14.11 21.12 9.05
C VAL A 38 -15.51 21.25 8.46
N LYS A 39 -16.38 20.29 8.77
CA LYS A 39 -17.81 20.31 8.39
C LYS A 39 -18.68 20.47 9.64
N PRO A 40 -19.99 20.77 9.51
CA PRO A 40 -20.88 20.97 10.67
C PRO A 40 -20.91 19.79 11.64
N ASN A 41 -21.10 18.55 11.14
CA ASN A 41 -21.20 17.34 11.98
C ASN A 41 -20.07 16.33 11.75
N ALA A 42 -19.02 16.75 11.03
CA ALA A 42 -17.92 15.87 10.67
C ALA A 42 -16.58 16.61 10.57
N LEU A 43 -15.50 15.87 10.73
CA LEU A 43 -14.15 16.30 10.37
C LEU A 43 -13.61 15.33 9.32
N LEU A 44 -13.11 15.86 8.22
CA LEU A 44 -12.25 15.10 7.31
C LEU A 44 -10.82 15.42 7.67
N ILE A 45 -10.04 14.41 8.06
CA ILE A 45 -8.64 14.56 8.42
C ILE A 45 -7.81 13.57 7.62
N TRP A 46 -6.66 14.01 7.13
CA TRP A 46 -5.73 13.16 6.40
C TRP A 46 -4.29 13.60 6.63
N ARG A 47 -3.39 12.67 6.38
CA ARG A 47 -1.95 12.89 6.37
C ARG A 47 -1.38 12.06 5.24
N SER A 48 -0.48 12.65 4.47
CA SER A 48 0.20 11.86 3.44
C SER A 48 1.22 10.93 4.09
N ALA A 49 1.46 9.79 3.47
CA ALA A 49 2.48 8.84 3.88
C ALA A 49 3.47 8.65 2.75
N HIS A 50 4.75 8.49 3.09
CA HIS A 50 5.80 8.30 2.10
C HIS A 50 5.49 7.11 1.17
N SER A 51 4.98 6.03 1.73
CA SER A 51 4.68 4.78 1.01
C SER A 51 3.43 4.87 0.13
N LEU A 52 2.44 5.68 0.51
CA LEU A 52 1.19 5.84 -0.26
C LEU A 52 1.21 7.04 -1.20
N ARG A 53 2.18 7.96 -1.06
CA ARG A 53 2.26 9.21 -1.81
C ARG A 53 0.92 9.94 -1.79
N GLY A 54 0.21 9.98 -2.92
CA GLY A 54 -1.11 10.61 -3.05
C GLY A 54 -2.30 9.71 -2.74
N ALA A 55 -2.12 8.41 -2.48
CA ALA A 55 -3.19 7.42 -2.29
C ALA A 55 -3.52 7.12 -0.81
N TYR A 56 -3.22 8.06 0.09
CA TYR A 56 -3.52 7.95 1.52
C TYR A 56 -5.03 7.98 1.82
N PRO A 57 -5.47 7.38 2.93
CA PRO A 57 -6.86 7.46 3.40
C PRO A 57 -7.25 8.89 3.82
N ILE A 58 -8.52 9.23 3.62
CA ILE A 58 -9.18 10.32 4.34
C ILE A 58 -9.97 9.69 5.47
N PHE A 59 -9.72 10.16 6.68
CA PHE A 59 -10.47 9.76 7.86
C PHE A 59 -11.66 10.70 8.03
N HIS A 60 -12.84 10.12 7.99
CA HIS A 60 -14.11 10.80 8.18
C HIS A 60 -14.59 10.54 9.60
N LEU A 61 -14.43 11.54 10.45
CA LEU A 61 -14.83 11.50 11.86
C LEU A 61 -16.22 12.09 11.97
N THR A 62 -17.15 11.32 12.51
CA THR A 62 -18.53 11.74 12.73
C THR A 62 -18.77 12.00 14.20
N PHE A 63 -19.53 13.05 14.50
CA PHE A 63 -19.83 13.49 15.85
C PHE A 63 -21.31 13.35 16.16
N ASP A 64 -21.63 13.09 17.42
CA ASP A 64 -23.01 13.09 17.90
C ASP A 64 -23.52 14.52 18.17
N GLN A 65 -24.73 14.65 18.74
CA GLN A 65 -25.33 15.94 19.07
C GLN A 65 -24.59 16.69 20.19
N HIS A 66 -23.86 15.98 21.04
CA HIS A 66 -23.03 16.56 22.11
C HIS A 66 -21.62 16.92 21.63
N GLY A 67 -21.32 16.68 20.35
CA GLY A 67 -20.00 16.94 19.75
C GLY A 67 -18.94 15.93 20.17
N GLU A 68 -19.34 14.76 20.67
CA GLU A 68 -18.47 13.64 21.00
C GLU A 68 -18.21 12.78 19.76
N LEU A 69 -17.01 12.21 19.68
CA LEU A 69 -16.63 11.33 18.57
C LEU A 69 -17.46 10.04 18.59
N ASN A 70 -18.30 9.85 17.58
CA ASN A 70 -19.14 8.67 17.40
C ASN A 70 -18.46 7.58 16.54
N GLY A 71 -17.58 7.97 15.62
CA GLY A 71 -16.89 6.99 14.78
C GLY A 71 -15.87 7.56 13.81
N ILE A 72 -14.98 6.69 13.34
CA ILE A 72 -13.96 6.98 12.34
C ILE A 72 -14.19 6.05 11.15
N LYS A 73 -14.55 6.61 10.00
CA LYS A 73 -14.63 5.89 8.73
C LYS A 73 -13.44 6.24 7.86
N THR A 74 -12.98 5.29 7.04
CA THR A 74 -11.89 5.51 6.10
C THR A 74 -12.44 5.57 4.68
N GLU A 75 -12.10 6.62 3.94
CA GLU A 75 -12.51 6.81 2.56
C GLU A 75 -11.30 7.01 1.64
N LYS A 76 -11.44 6.58 0.38
CA LYS A 76 -10.46 6.89 -0.67
C LYS A 76 -10.50 8.37 -0.99
N ASN A 77 -9.33 9.01 -1.04
CA ASN A 77 -9.26 10.40 -1.46
C ASN A 77 -9.62 10.57 -2.96
N PRO A 78 -10.07 11.77 -3.38
CA PRO A 78 -10.35 12.08 -4.77
C PRO A 78 -9.24 11.74 -5.78
N TYR A 79 -7.96 11.92 -5.43
CA TYR A 79 -6.83 11.60 -6.29
C TYR A 79 -6.71 10.09 -6.55
N ASP A 80 -6.82 9.27 -5.51
CA ASP A 80 -6.84 7.81 -5.61
C ASP A 80 -8.03 7.31 -6.44
N LYS A 81 -9.22 7.91 -6.28
CA LYS A 81 -10.37 7.62 -7.14
C LYS A 81 -10.09 7.96 -8.62
N PHE A 82 -9.44 9.10 -8.87
CA PHE A 82 -9.07 9.53 -10.22
C PHE A 82 -8.03 8.59 -10.85
N LEU A 83 -6.95 8.26 -10.14
CA LEU A 83 -5.91 7.35 -10.64
C LEU A 83 -6.47 5.97 -11.00
N ASN A 84 -7.39 5.42 -10.21
CA ASN A 84 -8.02 4.15 -10.54
C ASN A 84 -8.75 4.21 -11.89
N LYS A 85 -9.48 5.30 -12.16
CA LYS A 85 -10.16 5.50 -13.45
C LYS A 85 -9.17 5.69 -14.60
N LEU A 86 -8.11 6.47 -14.38
CA LEU A 86 -7.07 6.73 -15.37
C LEU A 86 -6.30 5.45 -15.73
N ALA A 87 -5.98 4.62 -14.74
CA ALA A 87 -5.36 3.31 -14.95
C ALA A 87 -6.24 2.39 -15.78
N ILE A 88 -7.54 2.30 -15.47
CA ILE A 88 -8.50 1.50 -16.27
C ILE A 88 -8.51 1.99 -17.72
N GLY A 89 -8.66 3.30 -17.94
CA GLY A 89 -8.67 3.87 -19.29
C GLY A 89 -7.37 3.60 -20.06
N PHE A 90 -6.22 3.72 -19.41
CA PHE A 90 -4.92 3.42 -19.99
C PHE A 90 -4.81 1.94 -20.41
N PHE A 91 -5.19 1.00 -19.53
CA PHE A 91 -5.16 -0.43 -19.85
C PHE A 91 -6.15 -0.81 -20.96
N THR A 92 -7.32 -0.18 -21.00
CA THR A 92 -8.28 -0.36 -22.10
C THR A 92 -7.69 0.12 -23.43
N LEU A 93 -7.08 1.31 -23.46
CA LEU A 93 -6.45 1.86 -24.66
C LEU A 93 -5.29 0.97 -25.14
N LEU A 94 -4.44 0.52 -24.21
CA LEU A 94 -3.32 -0.37 -24.52
C LEU A 94 -3.80 -1.71 -25.09
N THR A 95 -4.87 -2.27 -24.54
CA THR A 95 -5.50 -3.50 -25.05
C THR A 95 -6.02 -3.32 -26.46
N LEU A 96 -6.74 -2.22 -26.72
CA LEU A 96 -7.23 -1.89 -28.06
C LEU A 96 -6.08 -1.71 -29.04
N ALA A 97 -5.03 -0.98 -28.66
CA ALA A 97 -3.85 -0.79 -29.51
C ALA A 97 -3.24 -2.13 -29.92
N LEU A 98 -3.04 -3.06 -28.98
CA LEU A 98 -2.53 -4.40 -29.30
C LEU A 98 -3.45 -5.16 -30.28
N LEU A 99 -4.77 -5.10 -30.09
CA LEU A 99 -5.71 -5.77 -30.98
C LEU A 99 -5.68 -5.22 -32.41
N PHE A 100 -5.36 -3.93 -32.60
CA PHE A 100 -5.30 -3.29 -33.91
C PHE A 100 -3.92 -3.35 -34.58
N THR A 101 -2.83 -3.39 -33.80
CA THR A 101 -1.47 -3.32 -34.36
C THR A 101 -0.76 -4.66 -34.46
N THR A 102 -1.31 -5.73 -33.88
CA THR A 102 -0.67 -7.05 -33.88
C THR A 102 -1.64 -8.14 -34.34
N GLU A 103 -1.08 -9.24 -34.85
CA GLU A 103 -1.87 -10.42 -35.20
C GLU A 103 -2.66 -10.93 -33.99
N MET A 104 -3.90 -11.39 -34.21
CA MET A 104 -4.85 -11.72 -33.15
C MET A 104 -4.30 -12.73 -32.13
N LYS A 105 -3.60 -13.78 -32.57
CA LYS A 105 -3.01 -14.79 -31.68
C LYS A 105 -1.96 -14.17 -30.75
N THR A 106 -1.11 -13.31 -31.29
CA THR A 106 -0.05 -12.61 -30.58
C THR A 106 -0.61 -11.54 -29.63
N ALA A 107 -1.62 -10.80 -30.08
CA ALA A 107 -2.34 -9.81 -29.28
C ALA A 107 -2.95 -10.44 -28.02
N ILE A 108 -3.66 -11.57 -28.18
CA ILE A 108 -4.28 -12.31 -27.07
C ILE A 108 -3.22 -12.76 -26.06
N LEU A 109 -2.09 -13.31 -26.54
CA LEU A 109 -0.99 -13.73 -25.67
C LEU A 109 -0.45 -12.56 -24.83
N TYR A 110 -0.21 -11.41 -25.45
CA TYR A 110 0.27 -10.22 -24.75
C TYR A 110 -0.75 -9.65 -23.76
N ILE A 111 -2.04 -9.63 -24.11
CA ILE A 111 -3.11 -9.20 -23.20
C ILE A 111 -3.17 -10.09 -21.97
N ILE A 112 -3.07 -11.42 -22.15
CA ILE A 112 -3.03 -12.37 -21.03
C ILE A 112 -1.80 -12.10 -20.15
N ALA A 113 -0.61 -12.01 -20.75
CA ALA A 113 0.63 -11.77 -20.02
C ALA A 113 0.58 -10.46 -19.21
N MET A 114 0.13 -9.36 -19.83
CA MET A 114 -0.04 -8.07 -19.16
C MET A 114 -1.10 -8.11 -18.07
N SER A 115 -2.21 -8.84 -18.27
CA SER A 115 -3.26 -8.98 -17.28
C SER A 115 -2.76 -9.72 -16.04
N VAL A 116 -1.98 -10.79 -16.22
CA VAL A 116 -1.35 -11.52 -15.10
C VAL A 116 -0.42 -10.59 -14.32
N VAL A 117 0.47 -9.87 -15.00
CA VAL A 117 1.38 -8.92 -14.35
C VAL A 117 0.60 -7.79 -13.65
N GLY A 118 -0.41 -7.24 -14.31
CA GLY A 118 -1.27 -6.18 -13.78
C GLY A 118 -2.02 -6.61 -12.52
N ILE A 119 -2.57 -7.83 -12.49
CA ILE A 119 -3.23 -8.41 -11.32
C ILE A 119 -2.23 -8.58 -10.16
N LEU A 120 -1.04 -9.13 -10.44
CA LEU A 120 -0.01 -9.31 -9.41
C LEU A 120 0.42 -7.96 -8.79
N LEU A 121 0.66 -6.95 -9.63
CA LEU A 121 0.97 -5.59 -9.18
C LEU A 121 -0.20 -4.96 -8.40
N HIS A 122 -1.44 -5.17 -8.84
CA HIS A 122 -2.61 -4.66 -8.15
C HIS A 122 -2.76 -5.27 -6.75
N LEU A 123 -2.55 -6.60 -6.63
CA LEU A 123 -2.59 -7.30 -5.34
C LEU A 123 -1.49 -6.80 -4.42
N LEU A 124 -0.28 -6.61 -4.95
CA LEU A 124 0.86 -6.03 -4.23
C LEU A 124 0.50 -4.66 -3.66
N VAL A 125 0.11 -3.73 -4.52
CA VAL A 125 -0.24 -2.35 -4.15
C VAL A 125 -1.39 -2.32 -3.15
N SER A 126 -2.41 -3.15 -3.36
CA SER A 126 -3.57 -3.25 -2.46
C SER A 126 -3.18 -3.73 -1.07
N LYS A 127 -2.24 -4.67 -0.97
CA LYS A 127 -1.70 -5.13 0.33
C LYS A 127 -0.89 -4.02 1.02
N MET A 128 -0.02 -3.28 0.31
CA MET A 128 0.70 -2.15 0.94
C MET A 128 -0.28 -1.12 1.44
N LYS A 129 -1.27 -0.80 0.61
CA LYS A 129 -2.27 0.20 0.95
C LYS A 129 -3.04 -0.16 2.20
N LYS A 130 -3.48 -1.41 2.32
CA LYS A 130 -4.19 -1.89 3.52
C LYS A 130 -3.31 -1.79 4.76
N TYR A 131 -2.03 -2.17 4.65
CA TYR A 131 -1.09 -2.11 5.77
C TYR A 131 -0.82 -0.68 6.22
N GLU A 132 -0.44 0.22 5.29
CA GLU A 132 -0.14 1.60 5.65
C GLU A 132 -1.39 2.36 6.12
N THR A 133 -2.55 2.09 5.52
CA THR A 133 -3.83 2.67 5.99
C THR A 133 -4.10 2.28 7.44
N LYS A 134 -3.79 1.03 7.82
CA LYS A 134 -3.92 0.57 9.20
C LYS A 134 -3.01 1.36 10.14
N ILE A 135 -1.72 1.49 9.79
CA ILE A 135 -0.76 2.29 10.57
C ILE A 135 -1.27 3.72 10.78
N LEU A 136 -1.67 4.39 9.70
CA LEU A 136 -2.18 5.76 9.77
C LEU A 136 -3.46 5.86 10.61
N THR A 137 -4.31 4.83 10.60
CA THR A 137 -5.51 4.77 11.42
C THR A 137 -5.15 4.68 12.90
N ASP A 138 -4.19 3.83 13.23
CA ASP A 138 -3.77 3.59 14.61
C ASP A 138 -3.02 4.82 15.16
N GLU A 139 -2.18 5.48 14.36
CA GLU A 139 -1.54 6.76 14.72
C GLU A 139 -2.56 7.89 14.94
N LEU A 140 -3.62 7.96 14.12
CA LEU A 140 -4.68 8.95 14.31
C LEU A 140 -5.44 8.68 15.62
N LYS A 141 -5.77 7.42 15.90
CA LYS A 141 -6.43 7.04 17.16
C LYS A 141 -5.56 7.42 18.36
N GLU A 142 -4.27 7.10 18.33
CA GLU A 142 -3.33 7.49 19.39
C GLU A 142 -3.27 9.01 19.56
N ALA A 143 -3.25 9.78 18.45
CA ALA A 143 -3.26 11.24 18.52
C ALA A 143 -4.54 11.80 19.16
N ILE A 144 -5.70 11.20 18.87
CA ILE A 144 -6.99 11.56 19.47
C ILE A 144 -7.02 11.19 20.96
N GLU A 145 -6.52 10.02 21.33
CA GLU A 145 -6.45 9.55 22.72
C GLU A 145 -5.55 10.44 23.57
N ASN A 146 -4.39 10.84 23.04
CA ASN A 146 -3.47 11.74 23.75
C ASN A 146 -4.05 13.15 23.98
N ILE A 147 -5.04 13.56 23.19
CA ILE A 147 -5.76 14.83 23.34
C ILE A 147 -6.88 14.75 24.39
N ALA A 148 -7.30 13.55 24.77
CA ALA A 148 -8.25 13.31 25.85
C ALA A 148 -7.52 12.79 27.11
N PRO A 149 -6.71 13.63 27.80
CA PRO A 149 -5.82 13.19 28.88
C PRO A 149 -6.55 12.64 30.13
N GLU A 150 -7.86 12.85 30.26
CA GLU A 150 -8.57 12.57 31.51
C GLU A 150 -9.13 11.14 31.68
N ASN A 151 -9.12 10.26 30.66
CA ASN A 151 -10.05 9.11 30.68
C ASN A 151 -9.53 7.67 30.71
N ASN A 152 -8.22 7.34 30.66
CA ASN A 152 -7.72 6.02 31.15
C ASN A 152 -6.21 5.79 30.97
N PRO A 153 -5.43 5.53 32.04
CA PRO A 153 -4.02 5.11 31.94
C PRO A 153 -3.83 3.69 31.38
N GLU A 154 -4.85 2.81 31.48
CA GLU A 154 -4.75 1.41 31.05
C GLU A 154 -4.80 1.22 29.52
N LEU A 155 -5.55 2.08 28.82
CA LEU A 155 -5.64 2.07 27.34
C LEU A 155 -4.35 2.55 26.66
N LYS A 156 -3.65 3.51 27.28
CA LYS A 156 -2.36 4.05 26.81
C LYS A 156 -1.27 2.98 26.72
N ASN A 157 -1.31 2.01 27.64
CA ASN A 157 -0.39 0.88 27.63
C ASN A 157 -0.74 -0.13 26.54
N ASN A 158 -2.02 -0.39 26.28
CA ASN A 158 -2.45 -1.33 25.23
C ASN A 158 -2.15 -0.82 23.81
N ALA A 159 -2.38 0.47 23.53
CA ALA A 159 -2.08 1.08 22.23
C ALA A 159 -0.57 1.10 21.96
N LYS A 160 0.25 1.58 22.91
CA LYS A 160 1.72 1.53 22.81
C LYS A 160 2.24 0.10 22.63
N THR A 161 1.66 -0.86 23.34
CA THR A 161 2.07 -2.27 23.24
C THR A 161 1.66 -2.87 21.90
N ALA A 162 0.46 -2.57 21.36
CA ALA A 162 0.04 -3.00 20.04
C ALA A 162 0.93 -2.42 18.93
N LEU A 163 1.29 -1.13 19.02
CA LEU A 163 2.14 -0.44 18.06
C LEU A 163 3.60 -0.94 18.11
N LYS A 164 4.10 -1.25 19.32
CA LYS A 164 5.39 -1.92 19.50
C LYS A 164 5.36 -3.36 18.96
N LYS A 165 4.29 -4.11 19.25
CA LYS A 165 4.09 -5.50 18.81
C LYS A 165 3.95 -5.61 17.29
N GLU A 166 3.33 -4.62 16.65
CA GLU A 166 3.19 -4.53 15.19
C GLU A 166 4.45 -4.02 14.50
N LYS A 167 5.22 -3.09 15.11
CA LYS A 167 6.60 -2.78 14.69
C LYS A 167 7.55 -3.98 14.83
N THR A 168 7.35 -4.85 15.83
CA THR A 168 8.19 -6.04 16.05
C THR A 168 7.72 -7.29 15.31
N LYS A 169 6.53 -7.30 14.68
CA LYS A 169 6.09 -8.45 13.90
C LYS A 169 6.84 -8.45 12.58
N GLU A 170 8.02 -9.08 12.60
CA GLU A 170 9.03 -9.26 11.55
C GLU A 170 8.57 -9.96 10.25
N TRP A 171 7.30 -9.83 9.88
CA TRP A 171 6.89 -9.85 8.48
C TRP A 171 6.87 -8.40 8.00
N THR A 172 8.04 -7.77 7.94
CA THR A 172 8.20 -6.45 7.31
C THR A 172 7.59 -6.55 5.93
N PHE A 173 6.54 -5.79 5.69
CA PHE A 173 5.78 -5.70 4.46
C PHE A 173 6.68 -5.71 3.20
N THR A 174 7.85 -5.07 3.29
CA THR A 174 8.95 -5.14 2.32
C THR A 174 9.30 -6.57 1.90
N LYS A 175 9.49 -7.53 2.81
CA LYS A 175 9.82 -8.92 2.49
C LYS A 175 8.72 -9.63 1.70
N VAL A 176 7.45 -9.35 2.01
CA VAL A 176 6.32 -9.91 1.26
C VAL A 176 6.29 -9.35 -0.16
N VAL A 177 6.53 -8.05 -0.30
CA VAL A 177 6.64 -7.38 -1.61
C VAL A 177 7.81 -7.92 -2.41
N THR A 178 8.98 -8.05 -1.78
CA THR A 178 10.19 -8.58 -2.40
C THR A 178 9.96 -10.01 -2.88
N ARG A 179 9.34 -10.88 -2.07
CA ARG A 179 8.99 -12.25 -2.48
C ARG A 179 7.99 -12.28 -3.63
N LEU A 180 6.94 -11.45 -3.58
CA LEU A 180 5.90 -11.44 -4.63
C LEU A 180 6.41 -10.90 -5.97
N LEU A 181 7.42 -10.02 -5.98
CA LEU A 181 8.05 -9.52 -7.20
C LEU A 181 9.18 -10.44 -7.68
N LEU A 182 10.09 -10.84 -6.79
CA LEU A 182 11.24 -11.64 -7.20
C LEU A 182 10.85 -13.08 -7.54
N TYR A 183 9.84 -13.69 -6.92
CA TYR A 183 9.51 -15.09 -7.25
C TYR A 183 9.00 -15.25 -8.69
N PRO A 184 8.01 -14.48 -9.17
CA PRO A 184 7.62 -14.50 -10.59
C PRO A 184 8.76 -14.11 -11.53
N PHE A 185 9.60 -13.16 -11.12
CA PHE A 185 10.78 -12.76 -11.91
C PHE A 185 11.80 -13.90 -12.05
N CYS A 186 12.10 -14.61 -10.96
CA CYS A 186 12.93 -15.80 -10.96
C CYS A 186 12.34 -16.89 -11.85
N ILE A 187 11.03 -17.14 -11.77
CA ILE A 187 10.32 -18.11 -12.63
C ILE A 187 10.44 -17.70 -14.11
N LEU A 188 10.32 -16.40 -14.42
CA LEU A 188 10.45 -15.89 -15.78
C LEU A 188 11.88 -16.07 -16.32
N ILE A 189 12.92 -15.80 -15.52
CA ILE A 189 14.32 -16.05 -15.92
C ILE A 189 14.55 -17.55 -16.15
N ILE A 190 14.02 -18.41 -15.29
CA ILE A 190 14.12 -19.87 -15.47
C ILE A 190 13.42 -20.29 -16.77
N TRP A 191 12.22 -19.79 -17.03
CA TRP A 191 11.48 -20.06 -18.25
C TRP A 191 12.25 -19.64 -19.51
N VAL A 192 12.78 -18.41 -19.55
CA VAL A 192 13.60 -17.91 -20.67
C VAL A 192 14.89 -18.73 -20.83
N SER A 193 15.50 -19.14 -19.72
CA SER A 193 16.72 -19.95 -19.76
C SER A 193 16.47 -21.34 -20.36
N ILE A 194 15.34 -21.96 -20.04
CA ILE A 194 14.95 -23.27 -20.59
C ILE A 194 14.49 -23.15 -22.05
N THR A 195 13.58 -22.21 -22.33
CA THR A 195 12.89 -22.15 -23.63
C THR A 195 13.65 -21.36 -24.69
N GLY A 196 14.53 -20.44 -24.31
CA GLY A 196 15.34 -19.64 -25.23
C GLY A 196 16.78 -20.11 -25.33
N PHE A 197 17.50 -20.24 -24.20
CA PHE A 197 18.93 -20.58 -24.26
C PHE A 197 19.19 -22.07 -24.40
N LEU A 198 18.47 -22.93 -23.67
CA LEU A 198 18.67 -24.37 -23.74
C LEU A 198 18.24 -24.94 -25.10
N SER A 199 17.13 -24.45 -25.65
CA SER A 199 16.59 -24.85 -26.97
C SER A 199 17.51 -24.46 -28.13
N GLU A 200 18.27 -23.37 -28.01
CA GLU A 200 19.27 -22.91 -28.98
C GLU A 200 20.67 -23.52 -28.77
N GLY A 201 20.83 -24.47 -27.84
CA GLY A 201 22.11 -25.12 -27.55
C GLY A 201 23.10 -24.25 -26.77
N LYS A 202 22.67 -23.09 -26.25
CA LYS A 202 23.49 -22.17 -25.43
C LYS A 202 23.50 -22.62 -23.96
N ILE A 203 24.06 -23.82 -23.73
CA ILE A 203 23.98 -24.53 -22.45
C ILE A 203 24.59 -23.72 -21.29
N ILE A 204 25.76 -23.10 -21.48
CA ILE A 204 26.45 -22.34 -20.42
C ILE A 204 25.61 -21.14 -19.95
N LEU A 205 25.00 -20.41 -20.89
CA LEU A 205 24.13 -19.26 -20.60
C LEU A 205 22.85 -19.69 -19.88
N ALA A 206 22.27 -20.82 -20.27
CA ALA A 206 21.09 -21.38 -19.63
C ALA A 206 21.38 -21.82 -18.18
N ILE A 207 22.50 -22.52 -17.95
CA ILE A 207 22.93 -22.92 -16.60
C ILE A 207 23.14 -21.68 -15.73
N PHE A 208 23.85 -20.67 -16.24
CA PHE A 208 24.07 -19.42 -15.51
C PHE A 208 22.75 -18.71 -15.14
N GLY A 209 21.82 -18.60 -16.09
CA GLY A 209 20.52 -17.98 -15.86
C GLY A 209 19.67 -18.70 -14.80
N ILE A 210 19.64 -20.03 -14.84
CA ILE A 210 18.94 -20.85 -13.84
C ILE A 210 19.60 -20.72 -12.46
N THR A 211 20.93 -20.83 -12.37
CA THR A 211 21.66 -20.70 -11.09
C THR A 211 21.45 -19.32 -10.48
N ALA A 212 21.55 -18.25 -11.27
CA ALA A 212 21.33 -16.88 -10.81
C ALA A 212 19.88 -16.67 -10.33
N ALA A 213 18.89 -17.22 -11.05
CA ALA A 213 17.49 -17.12 -10.68
C ALA A 213 17.13 -17.91 -9.40
N LEU A 214 17.80 -19.05 -9.15
CA LEU A 214 17.59 -19.88 -7.97
C LEU A 214 18.30 -19.37 -6.72
N ALA A 215 19.37 -18.58 -6.86
CA ALA A 215 20.14 -18.07 -5.72
C ALA A 215 19.26 -17.28 -4.71
N TYR A 216 18.37 -16.43 -5.19
CA TYR A 216 17.47 -15.64 -4.35
C TYR A 216 16.44 -16.49 -3.57
N PRO A 217 15.58 -17.32 -4.21
CA PRO A 217 14.58 -18.11 -3.49
C PRO A 217 15.23 -19.12 -2.54
N ILE A 218 16.39 -19.70 -2.88
CA ILE A 218 17.12 -20.60 -1.98
C ILE A 218 17.60 -19.85 -0.73
N ALA A 219 18.24 -18.68 -0.90
CA ALA A 219 18.70 -17.87 0.24
C ALA A 219 17.53 -17.40 1.12
N ASP A 220 16.42 -16.97 0.52
CA ASP A 220 15.24 -16.50 1.25
C ASP A 220 14.54 -17.63 2.02
N ILE A 221 14.48 -18.84 1.46
CA ILE A 221 13.98 -20.05 2.14
C ILE A 221 14.90 -20.43 3.30
N LEU A 222 16.23 -20.47 3.09
CA LEU A 222 17.20 -20.80 4.14
C LEU A 222 17.14 -19.81 5.31
N LEU A 223 17.00 -18.52 5.03
CA LEU A 223 16.83 -17.49 6.07
C LEU A 223 15.50 -17.62 6.82
N ALA A 224 14.43 -18.08 6.14
CA ALA A 224 13.14 -18.33 6.78
C ALA A 224 13.18 -19.54 7.73
N PHE A 225 13.87 -20.62 7.36
CA PHE A 225 14.03 -21.81 8.21
C PHE A 225 15.07 -21.64 9.32
N GLY A 226 16.14 -20.88 9.08
CA GLY A 226 17.19 -20.62 10.09
C GLY A 226 16.70 -19.82 11.29
N LYS A 227 15.70 -18.94 11.10
CA LYS A 227 15.11 -18.16 12.20
C LYS A 227 14.29 -18.98 13.20
N ASN A 228 13.75 -20.15 12.80
CA ASN A 228 13.00 -21.02 13.71
C ASN A 228 13.89 -21.82 14.67
N LYS A 229 15.22 -21.83 14.50
CA LYS A 229 16.16 -22.53 15.40
C LYS A 229 16.72 -21.66 16.53
N ASN A 230 16.57 -20.33 16.46
CA ASN A 230 17.17 -19.38 17.43
C ASN A 230 16.17 -18.86 18.47
N TYR A 231 14.99 -19.47 18.57
CA TYR A 231 14.02 -19.25 19.64
C TYR A 231 13.78 -20.58 20.38
N HIS A 232 14.79 -21.02 21.13
CA HIS A 232 14.66 -22.01 22.19
C HIS A 232 15.48 -21.56 23.38
#